data_AF-A0A6H0CR97-F1
#
_entry.id   AF-A0A6H0CR97-F1
#
_cell.length_a   1.000
_cell.length_b   1.000
_cell.length_c   1.000
_cell.angle_alpha   90.00
_cell.angle_beta   90.00
_cell.angle_gamma   90.00
#
_symmetry.space_group_name_H-M   'P 1'
#
loop_
_entity.id
_entity.type
_entity.pdbx_description
1 polymer ?
#
loop_
_entity_poly.entity_id
_entity_poly.type
_entity_poly.pdbx_seq_one_letter_code
_entity_poly.pdbx_strand_id
1 'polypeptide(L)'
;MLTLHTDSRGHAHLVQGERIEAVGPLEELAAAHPHARVRRWPGILTPGYVNPHGNELLERTYHPDPREADVLGTEPLTGAALAALPMDDARWGASARRGVQRMLAYGTVAVACEPLRLRAVQDAVRRAGIAVVPRPAPAAGAPSLDPFAHHPEAAPPRRPGSAADFAVFDVEDETELAARGAVTCVATVLSGRLVFRRR
;
A
#
# COMPACT_ATOMS: atom_id res chain seq x y z
N MET A 1 -8.67 -16.08 -13.17
CA MET A 1 -7.36 -16.73 -13.42
C MET A 1 -6.70 -16.97 -12.08
N LEU A 2 -6.26 -18.19 -11.84
CA LEU A 2 -5.56 -18.59 -10.62
C LEU A 2 -4.09 -18.19 -10.72
N THR A 3 -3.55 -17.49 -9.72
CA THR A 3 -2.16 -17.00 -9.73
C THR A 3 -1.45 -17.36 -8.42
N LEU A 4 -0.30 -18.00 -8.50
CA LEU A 4 0.62 -18.20 -7.38
C LEU A 4 1.59 -17.02 -7.30
N HIS A 5 1.52 -16.24 -6.23
CA HIS A 5 2.57 -15.29 -5.89
C HIS A 5 3.51 -15.98 -4.91
N THR A 6 4.78 -16.09 -5.26
CA THR A 6 5.79 -16.75 -4.43
C THR A 6 6.99 -15.85 -4.21
N ASP A 7 7.54 -15.94 -3.01
CA ASP A 7 8.68 -15.17 -2.55
C ASP A 7 9.99 -15.97 -2.67
N SER A 8 11.12 -15.38 -2.29
CA SER A 8 12.44 -16.00 -2.40
C SER A 8 12.66 -17.15 -1.42
N ARG A 9 11.79 -17.32 -0.43
CA ARG A 9 11.85 -18.38 0.59
C ARG A 9 10.98 -19.59 0.23
N GLY A 10 10.31 -19.54 -0.92
CA GLY A 10 9.40 -20.59 -1.34
C GLY A 10 8.05 -20.56 -0.64
N HIS A 11 7.72 -19.49 0.09
CA HIS A 11 6.35 -19.26 0.56
C HIS A 11 5.50 -18.73 -0.59
N ALA A 12 4.21 -19.09 -0.62
CA ALA A 12 3.33 -18.70 -1.70
C ALA A 12 1.89 -18.42 -1.25
N HIS A 13 1.27 -17.46 -1.93
CA HIS A 13 -0.16 -17.16 -1.89
C HIS A 13 -0.81 -17.57 -3.20
N LEU A 14 -1.80 -18.46 -3.14
CA LEU A 14 -2.67 -18.80 -4.26
C LEU A 14 -3.85 -17.82 -4.30
N VAL A 15 -3.96 -17.05 -5.38
CA VAL A 15 -4.95 -15.99 -5.54
C VAL A 15 -5.94 -16.34 -6.65
N GLN A 16 -7.23 -16.22 -6.35
CA GLN A 16 -8.32 -16.31 -7.32
C GLN A 16 -9.24 -15.10 -7.20
N GLY A 17 -9.27 -14.26 -8.24
CA GLY A 17 -10.03 -13.03 -8.20
C GLY A 17 -9.54 -12.14 -7.05
N GLU A 18 -10.42 -11.84 -6.10
CA GLU A 18 -10.14 -10.96 -4.96
C GLU A 18 -9.74 -11.72 -3.68
N ARG A 19 -9.65 -13.05 -3.73
CA ARG A 19 -9.51 -13.92 -2.57
C ARG A 19 -8.20 -14.71 -2.58
N ILE A 20 -7.72 -15.01 -1.38
CA ILE A 20 -6.69 -16.02 -1.12
C ILE A 20 -7.38 -17.37 -1.05
N GLU A 21 -7.01 -18.30 -1.92
CA GLU A 21 -7.52 -19.68 -1.92
C GLU A 21 -6.68 -20.57 -1.01
N ALA A 22 -5.35 -20.39 -1.04
CA ALA A 22 -4.41 -21.17 -0.24
C ALA A 22 -3.15 -20.35 0.08
N VAL A 23 -2.49 -20.70 1.18
CA VAL A 23 -1.21 -20.14 1.62
C VAL A 23 -0.35 -21.29 2.09
N GLY A 24 0.90 -21.34 1.65
CA GLY A 24 1.81 -22.42 2.01
C GLY A 24 3.04 -22.52 1.09
N PRO A 25 3.78 -23.64 1.17
CA PRO A 25 4.95 -23.87 0.34
C PRO A 25 4.62 -23.87 -1.16
N LEU A 26 5.47 -23.26 -1.97
CA LEU A 26 5.31 -23.19 -3.43
C LEU A 26 5.18 -24.57 -4.05
N GLU A 27 6.00 -25.53 -3.64
CA GLU A 27 6.03 -26.87 -4.23
C GLU A 27 4.69 -27.59 -4.07
N GLU A 28 4.12 -27.54 -2.86
CA GLU A 28 2.82 -28.14 -2.55
C GLU A 28 1.69 -27.47 -3.35
N LEU A 29 1.64 -26.13 -3.36
CA LEU A 29 0.59 -25.41 -4.06
C LEU A 29 0.71 -25.54 -5.59
N ALA A 30 1.94 -25.59 -6.13
CA ALA A 30 2.16 -25.79 -7.56
C ALA A 30 1.78 -27.21 -8.00
N ALA A 31 2.04 -28.23 -7.18
CA ALA A 31 1.61 -29.60 -7.44
C ALA A 31 0.08 -29.75 -7.39
N ALA A 32 -0.58 -29.10 -6.42
CA ALA A 32 -2.05 -29.11 -6.31
C ALA A 32 -2.74 -28.27 -7.41
N HIS A 33 -2.07 -27.25 -7.94
CA HIS A 33 -2.61 -26.33 -8.94
C HIS A 33 -1.67 -26.15 -10.14
N PRO A 34 -1.46 -27.19 -10.97
CA PRO A 34 -0.44 -27.19 -12.04
C PRO A 34 -0.72 -26.16 -13.15
N HIS A 35 -1.95 -25.67 -13.25
CA HIS A 35 -2.36 -24.65 -14.23
C HIS A 35 -2.32 -23.22 -13.66
N ALA A 36 -1.99 -23.04 -12.38
CA ALA A 36 -1.88 -21.72 -11.79
C ALA A 36 -0.71 -20.96 -12.42
N ARG A 37 -0.94 -19.71 -12.80
CA ARG A 37 0.15 -18.85 -13.27
C ARG A 37 1.09 -18.57 -12.10
N VAL A 38 2.36 -18.95 -12.24
CA VAL A 38 3.37 -18.66 -11.21
C VAL A 38 3.99 -17.29 -11.44
N ARG A 39 4.00 -16.47 -10.40
CA ARG A 39 4.71 -15.19 -10.35
C ARG A 39 5.71 -15.23 -9.19
N ARG A 40 6.98 -15.17 -9.55
CA ARG A 40 8.09 -15.12 -8.61
C ARG A 40 8.46 -13.67 -8.32
N TRP A 41 8.73 -13.40 -7.07
CA TRP A 41 9.16 -12.10 -6.60
C TRP A 41 10.53 -12.19 -5.92
N PRO A 42 11.31 -11.10 -5.93
CA PRO A 42 12.47 -10.99 -5.08
C PRO A 42 12.03 -10.74 -3.62
N GLY A 43 12.81 -11.26 -2.68
CA GLY A 43 12.58 -11.12 -1.24
C GLY A 43 11.30 -11.76 -0.72
N ILE A 44 10.66 -11.17 0.29
CA ILE A 44 9.60 -11.81 1.10
C ILE A 44 8.19 -11.30 0.79
N LEU A 45 7.19 -12.16 0.96
CA LEU A 45 5.77 -11.80 0.99
C LEU A 45 5.34 -11.41 2.40
N THR A 46 4.69 -10.26 2.56
CA THR A 46 4.08 -9.85 3.83
C THR A 46 2.60 -9.51 3.64
N PRO A 47 1.79 -9.47 4.72
CA PRO A 47 0.40 -9.03 4.63
C PRO A 47 0.21 -7.57 4.18
N GLY A 48 1.30 -6.80 4.06
CA GLY A 48 1.26 -5.35 3.91
C GLY A 48 1.04 -4.63 5.24
N TYR A 49 1.03 -3.30 5.18
CA TYR A 49 1.02 -2.46 6.37
C TYR A 49 -0.15 -1.46 6.38
N VAL A 50 -0.55 -1.07 7.59
CA VAL A 50 -1.46 0.04 7.83
C VAL A 50 -0.63 1.31 7.96
N ASN A 51 -0.89 2.32 7.12
CA ASN A 51 -0.29 3.63 7.35
C ASN A 51 -1.15 4.41 8.37
N PRO A 52 -0.58 4.82 9.52
CA PRO A 52 -1.34 5.43 10.60
C PRO A 52 -1.68 6.92 10.39
N HIS A 53 -1.16 7.53 9.32
CA HIS A 53 -1.26 8.96 9.03
C HIS A 53 -2.23 9.27 7.88
N GLY A 54 -3.30 8.48 7.76
CA GLY A 54 -4.23 8.57 6.63
C GLY A 54 -4.84 9.95 6.44
N ASN A 55 -5.34 10.59 7.50
CA ASN A 55 -5.91 11.95 7.41
C ASN A 55 -4.85 12.99 7.03
N GLU A 56 -3.66 12.90 7.60
CA GLU A 56 -2.57 13.85 7.37
C GLU A 56 -2.08 13.78 5.93
N LEU A 57 -1.87 12.57 5.41
CA LEU A 57 -1.38 12.34 4.06
C LEU A 57 -2.46 12.59 2.99
N LEU A 58 -3.74 12.37 3.30
CA LEU A 58 -4.81 12.46 2.29
C LEU A 58 -5.58 13.78 2.29
N GLU A 59 -5.71 14.47 3.44
CA GLU A 59 -6.50 15.71 3.55
C GLU A 59 -5.70 16.93 4.05
N ARG A 60 -4.49 16.72 4.59
CA ARG A 60 -3.65 17.80 5.13
C ARG A 60 -2.32 17.94 4.40
N THR A 61 -2.16 17.21 3.31
CA THR A 61 -0.98 17.19 2.46
C THR A 61 -1.42 17.28 1.01
N TYR A 62 -0.73 18.13 0.25
CA TYR A 62 -0.86 18.14 -1.19
C TYR A 62 0.29 17.37 -1.83
N HIS A 63 -0.05 16.42 -2.70
CA HIS A 63 0.89 15.68 -3.52
C HIS A 63 0.92 16.32 -4.92
N PRO A 64 1.99 17.05 -5.29
CA PRO A 64 2.05 17.78 -6.55
C PRO A 64 1.83 16.90 -7.78
N ASP A 65 1.16 17.44 -8.81
CA ASP A 65 1.12 16.80 -10.12
C ASP A 65 2.52 16.84 -10.74
N PRO A 66 2.97 15.80 -11.44
CA PRO A 66 4.23 15.85 -12.18
C PRO A 66 4.34 17.03 -13.16
N ARG A 67 3.20 17.54 -13.67
CA ARG A 67 3.17 18.73 -14.53
C ARG A 67 3.43 20.04 -13.78
N GLU A 68 3.27 20.03 -12.46
CA GLU A 68 3.51 21.18 -11.59
C GLU A 68 4.90 21.11 -10.94
N ALA A 69 5.70 20.08 -11.24
CA ALA A 69 6.97 19.82 -10.56
C ALA A 69 7.99 20.96 -10.71
N ASP A 70 8.01 21.65 -11.86
CA ASP A 70 8.92 22.79 -12.08
C ASP A 70 8.59 24.00 -11.18
N VAL A 71 7.36 24.07 -10.66
CA VAL A 71 6.88 25.19 -9.83
C VAL A 71 6.80 24.80 -8.36
N LEU A 72 6.28 23.61 -8.06
CA LEU A 72 5.97 23.16 -6.70
C LEU A 72 6.96 22.12 -6.16
N GLY A 73 7.86 21.63 -7.00
CA GLY A 73 8.69 20.46 -6.70
C GLY A 73 7.88 19.16 -6.70
N THR A 74 8.55 18.07 -6.36
CA THR A 74 7.95 16.73 -6.28
C THR A 74 7.56 16.34 -4.86
N GLU A 75 8.05 17.06 -3.86
CA GLU A 75 7.82 16.71 -2.46
C GLU A 75 6.39 17.08 -2.01
N PRO A 76 5.82 16.32 -1.07
CA PRO A 76 4.52 16.67 -0.50
C PRO A 76 4.55 18.05 0.18
N LEU A 77 3.52 18.86 -0.05
CA LEU A 77 3.38 20.19 0.53
C LEU A 77 2.39 20.18 1.70
N THR A 78 2.75 20.81 2.80
CA THR A 78 1.95 20.90 4.03
C THR A 78 1.98 22.33 4.60
N GLY A 79 1.19 22.59 5.65
CA GLY A 79 1.24 23.85 6.40
C GLY A 79 1.06 25.10 5.53
N ALA A 80 1.96 26.07 5.68
CA ALA A 80 1.91 27.33 4.95
C ALA A 80 2.01 27.16 3.42
N ALA A 81 2.82 26.19 2.96
CA ALA A 81 2.98 25.92 1.52
C ALA A 81 1.67 25.40 0.91
N LEU A 82 0.95 24.54 1.63
CA LEU A 82 -0.38 24.09 1.23
C LEU A 82 -1.42 25.22 1.32
N ALA A 83 -1.40 26.00 2.41
CA ALA A 83 -2.36 27.10 2.61
C ALA A 83 -2.25 28.21 1.54
N ALA A 84 -1.08 28.35 0.91
CA ALA A 84 -0.85 29.30 -0.19
C ALA A 84 -1.43 28.82 -1.54
N LEU A 85 -1.87 27.55 -1.65
CA LEU A 85 -2.38 27.00 -2.90
C LEU A 85 -3.90 27.21 -3.02
N PRO A 86 -4.40 27.64 -4.19
CA PRO A 86 -5.82 27.52 -4.48
C PRO A 86 -6.17 26.03 -4.62
N MET A 87 -7.01 25.55 -3.71
CA MET A 87 -7.43 24.14 -3.64
C MET A 87 -8.91 24.01 -3.96
N ASP A 88 -9.20 23.34 -5.07
CA ASP A 88 -10.55 22.90 -5.43
C ASP A 88 -10.71 21.38 -5.25
N ASP A 89 -11.93 20.88 -5.41
CA ASP A 89 -12.24 19.45 -5.28
C ASP A 89 -11.45 18.60 -6.28
N ALA A 90 -11.20 19.11 -7.49
CA ALA A 90 -10.45 18.40 -8.51
C ALA A 90 -8.99 18.19 -8.09
N ARG A 91 -8.35 19.24 -7.56
CA ARG A 91 -6.98 19.23 -7.06
C ARG A 91 -6.83 18.37 -5.81
N TRP A 92 -7.80 18.42 -4.89
CA TRP A 92 -7.87 17.50 -3.75
C TRP A 92 -7.98 16.04 -4.18
N GLY A 93 -8.89 15.74 -5.12
CA GLY A 93 -9.06 14.38 -5.64
C GLY A 93 -7.81 13.86 -6.35
N ALA A 94 -7.16 14.70 -7.17
CA ALA A 94 -5.91 14.35 -7.83
C ALA A 94 -4.76 14.13 -6.84
N SER A 95 -4.64 15.01 -5.84
CA SER A 95 -3.69 14.87 -4.73
C SER A 95 -3.86 13.54 -4.00
N ALA A 96 -5.08 13.22 -3.55
CA ALA A 96 -5.36 12.01 -2.81
C ALA A 96 -5.06 10.73 -3.62
N ARG A 97 -5.38 10.70 -4.92
CA ARG A 97 -5.00 9.56 -5.79
C ARG A 97 -3.49 9.37 -5.82
N ARG A 98 -2.72 10.45 -5.94
CA ARG A 98 -1.25 10.40 -5.90
C ARG A 98 -0.73 9.99 -4.53
N GLY A 99 -1.31 10.50 -3.45
CA GLY A 99 -0.99 10.10 -2.08
C GLY A 99 -1.17 8.60 -1.87
N VAL A 100 -2.31 8.06 -2.29
CA VAL A 100 -2.55 6.60 -2.26
C VAL A 100 -1.52 5.86 -3.11
N GLN A 101 -1.27 6.28 -4.36
CA GLN A 101 -0.26 5.63 -5.20
C GLN A 101 1.14 5.64 -4.57
N ARG A 102 1.53 6.73 -3.89
CA ARG A 102 2.77 6.79 -3.12
C ARG A 102 2.77 5.82 -1.95
N MET A 103 1.70 5.74 -1.17
CA MET A 103 1.58 4.78 -0.06
C MET A 103 1.64 3.32 -0.54
N LEU A 104 1.03 3.00 -1.70
CA LEU A 104 1.14 1.68 -2.32
C LEU A 104 2.60 1.34 -2.67
N ALA A 105 3.45 2.34 -2.95
CA ALA A 105 4.88 2.11 -3.20
C ALA A 105 5.68 1.73 -1.93
N TYR A 106 5.05 1.79 -0.75
CA TYR A 106 5.59 1.37 0.55
C TYR A 106 4.85 0.14 1.11
N GLY A 107 4.14 -0.63 0.28
CA GLY A 107 3.44 -1.82 0.75
C GLY A 107 2.25 -1.52 1.67
N THR A 108 1.71 -0.31 1.61
CA THR A 108 0.53 0.07 2.39
C THR A 108 -0.71 -0.58 1.77
N VAL A 109 -1.46 -1.34 2.56
CA VAL A 109 -2.71 -1.98 2.14
C VAL A 109 -3.95 -1.39 2.80
N ALA A 110 -3.75 -0.66 3.90
CA ALA A 110 -4.79 0.06 4.61
C ALA A 110 -4.27 1.39 5.14
N VAL A 111 -5.18 2.35 5.35
CA VAL A 111 -4.88 3.63 6.00
C VAL A 111 -5.76 3.78 7.23
N ALA A 112 -5.17 4.17 8.35
CA ALA A 112 -5.93 4.52 9.54
C ALA A 112 -6.44 5.96 9.39
N CYS A 113 -7.76 6.12 9.43
CA CYS A 113 -8.38 7.42 9.29
C CYS A 113 -9.46 7.64 10.37
N GLU A 114 -9.53 8.88 10.87
CA GLU A 114 -10.82 9.47 11.24
C GLU A 114 -11.68 9.63 9.98
N PRO A 115 -13.01 9.82 10.10
CA PRO A 115 -13.86 10.08 8.94
C PRO A 115 -13.29 11.18 8.04
N LEU A 116 -12.95 10.82 6.80
CA LEU A 116 -12.48 11.76 5.78
C LEU A 116 -13.60 12.77 5.49
N ARG A 117 -13.26 14.05 5.44
CA ARG A 117 -14.22 15.16 5.29
C ARG A 117 -14.44 15.55 3.83
N LEU A 118 -13.41 15.43 3.00
CA LEU A 118 -13.41 15.85 1.62
C LEU A 118 -13.97 14.74 0.72
N ARG A 119 -15.11 15.00 0.05
CA ARG A 119 -15.74 14.00 -0.83
C ARG A 119 -14.82 13.54 -1.95
N ALA A 120 -14.05 14.45 -2.54
CA ALA A 120 -13.08 14.10 -3.58
C ALA A 120 -12.00 13.12 -3.09
N VAL A 121 -11.60 13.22 -1.81
CA VAL A 121 -10.61 12.33 -1.18
C VAL A 121 -11.23 10.97 -0.87
N GLN A 122 -12.44 10.94 -0.29
CA GLN A 122 -13.20 9.69 -0.08
C GLN A 122 -13.33 8.90 -1.39
N ASP A 123 -13.68 9.59 -2.47
CA ASP A 123 -13.84 9.01 -3.79
C ASP A 123 -12.54 8.50 -4.40
N ALA A 124 -11.41 9.18 -4.13
CA ALA A 124 -10.09 8.74 -4.54
C ALA A 124 -9.68 7.44 -3.82
N VAL A 125 -9.85 7.41 -2.49
CA VAL A 125 -9.54 6.25 -1.64
C VAL A 125 -10.37 5.04 -2.04
N ARG A 126 -11.70 5.22 -2.16
CA ARG A 126 -12.62 4.16 -2.57
C ARG A 126 -12.28 3.58 -3.94
N ARG A 127 -11.94 4.42 -4.92
CA ARG A 127 -11.58 3.96 -6.27
C ARG A 127 -10.22 3.27 -6.32
N ALA A 128 -9.28 3.65 -5.46
CA ALA A 128 -8.01 2.96 -5.35
C ALA A 128 -8.19 1.54 -4.78
N GLY A 129 -9.18 1.35 -3.91
CA GLY A 129 -9.46 0.08 -3.25
C GLY A 129 -8.56 -0.20 -2.04
N ILE A 130 -7.89 0.84 -1.52
CA ILE A 130 -7.14 0.76 -0.26
C ILE A 130 -8.13 0.74 0.91
N ALA A 131 -7.92 -0.14 1.88
CA ALA A 131 -8.81 -0.25 3.02
C ALA A 131 -8.68 0.99 3.93
N VAL A 132 -9.78 1.42 4.54
CA VAL A 132 -9.78 2.43 5.59
C VAL A 132 -10.12 1.74 6.90
N VAL A 133 -9.21 1.83 7.88
CA VAL A 133 -9.42 1.27 9.21
C VAL A 133 -9.68 2.39 10.22
N PRO A 134 -10.48 2.12 11.27
CA PRO A 134 -10.73 3.10 12.31
C PRO A 134 -9.44 3.57 12.98
N ARG A 135 -9.31 4.88 13.16
CA ARG A 135 -8.22 5.50 13.92
C ARG A 135 -8.74 6.00 15.27
N PRO A 136 -8.51 5.28 16.38
CA PRO A 136 -9.04 5.67 17.68
C PRO A 136 -8.32 6.88 18.28
N ALA A 137 -7.06 7.11 17.90
CA ALA A 137 -6.27 8.26 18.35
C ALA A 137 -5.35 8.76 17.22
N PRO A 138 -5.02 10.05 17.19
CA PRO A 138 -3.98 10.57 16.31
C PRO A 138 -2.66 9.80 16.51
N ALA A 139 -2.01 9.50 15.40
CA ALA A 139 -0.72 8.87 15.39
C ALA A 139 0.34 9.86 15.86
N ALA A 140 1.27 9.40 16.70
CA ALA A 140 2.37 10.22 17.16
C ALA A 140 3.44 10.39 16.05
N GLY A 141 4.18 11.48 16.11
CA GLY A 141 5.29 11.77 15.20
C GLY A 141 4.87 12.50 13.91
N ALA A 142 5.88 12.83 13.10
CA ALA A 142 5.66 13.50 11.82
C ALA A 142 5.02 12.52 10.81
N PRO A 143 4.01 12.93 10.03
CA PRO A 143 3.41 12.07 9.01
C PRO A 143 4.44 11.55 8.00
N SER A 144 4.40 10.24 7.73
CA SER A 144 5.32 9.58 6.80
C SER A 144 4.57 8.65 5.84
N LEU A 145 5.00 8.63 4.58
CA LEU A 145 4.55 7.65 3.59
C LEU A 145 5.05 6.23 3.92
N ASP A 146 6.23 6.12 4.55
CA ASP A 146 6.83 4.86 4.97
C ASP A 146 6.27 4.44 6.34
N PRO A 147 5.52 3.33 6.45
CA PRO A 147 5.03 2.83 7.73
C PRO A 147 6.14 2.49 8.73
N PHE A 148 7.36 2.18 8.27
CA PHE A 148 8.53 1.86 9.09
C PHE A 148 9.27 3.09 9.63
N ALA A 149 8.90 4.30 9.20
CA ALA A 149 9.35 5.53 9.86
C ALA A 149 8.83 5.63 11.32
N HIS A 150 7.87 4.78 11.67
CA HIS A 150 7.30 4.63 13.01
C HIS A 150 7.26 3.14 13.38
N HIS A 151 6.49 2.77 14.41
CA HIS A 151 6.18 1.38 14.69
C HIS A 151 5.12 0.89 13.68
N PRO A 152 5.47 0.06 12.68
CA PRO A 152 4.54 -0.32 11.64
C PRO A 152 3.50 -1.30 12.20
N GLU A 153 2.24 -1.09 11.84
CA GLU A 153 1.18 -2.06 12.09
C GLU A 153 1.02 -2.94 10.84
N ALA A 154 1.40 -4.21 10.95
CA ALA A 154 1.17 -5.19 9.90
C ALA A 154 -0.32 -5.51 9.80
N ALA A 155 -0.83 -5.65 8.57
CA ALA A 155 -2.17 -6.18 8.37
C ALA A 155 -2.25 -7.65 8.85
N PRO A 156 -3.45 -8.18 9.15
CA PRO A 156 -3.60 -9.57 9.55
C PRO A 156 -2.98 -10.54 8.54
N PRO A 157 -2.36 -11.66 8.97
CA PRO A 157 -1.81 -12.67 8.07
C PRO A 157 -2.83 -13.17 7.06
N ARG A 158 -2.39 -13.42 5.82
CA ARG A 158 -3.26 -13.96 4.77
C ARG A 158 -3.57 -15.43 5.04
N ARG A 159 -4.84 -15.78 4.90
CA ARG A 159 -5.40 -17.13 5.10
C ARG A 159 -6.41 -17.44 3.99
N PRO A 160 -6.72 -18.72 3.72
CA PRO A 160 -7.82 -19.07 2.83
C PRO A 160 -9.10 -18.27 3.15
N GLY A 161 -9.74 -17.72 2.13
CA GLY A 161 -10.94 -16.87 2.23
C GLY A 161 -10.68 -15.39 2.54
N SER A 162 -9.47 -15.01 2.98
CA SER A 162 -9.13 -13.59 3.19
C SER A 162 -9.04 -12.82 1.87
N ALA A 163 -9.16 -11.49 1.94
CA ALA A 163 -8.89 -10.64 0.79
C ALA A 163 -7.42 -10.78 0.36
N ALA A 164 -7.19 -10.84 -0.95
CA ALA A 164 -5.87 -10.90 -1.56
C ALA A 164 -5.19 -9.52 -1.54
N ASP A 165 -4.94 -9.04 -0.33
CA ASP A 165 -4.21 -7.81 -0.01
C ASP A 165 -2.89 -8.18 0.63
N PHE A 166 -1.77 -7.88 -0.03
CA PHE A 166 -0.43 -8.19 0.47
C PHE A 166 0.62 -7.35 -0.25
N ALA A 167 1.82 -7.30 0.32
CA ALA A 167 2.95 -6.59 -0.24
C ALA A 167 4.17 -7.51 -0.34
N VAL A 168 5.12 -7.10 -1.17
CA VAL A 168 6.36 -7.81 -1.43
C VAL A 168 7.51 -6.84 -1.24
N PHE A 169 8.54 -7.27 -0.53
CA PHE A 169 9.71 -6.46 -0.20
C PHE A 169 10.98 -7.17 -0.64
N ASP A 170 11.86 -6.46 -1.34
CA ASP A 170 13.14 -6.98 -1.83
C ASP A 170 14.20 -6.93 -0.72
N VAL A 171 14.02 -7.87 0.22
CA VAL A 171 14.81 -8.10 1.43
C VAL A 171 14.79 -9.60 1.73
N GLU A 172 15.82 -10.09 2.40
CA GLU A 172 15.95 -11.50 2.78
C GLU A 172 14.95 -11.89 3.87
N ASP A 173 14.70 -10.99 4.82
CA ASP A 173 13.91 -11.26 6.02
C ASP A 173 13.24 -10.02 6.64
N GLU A 174 12.41 -10.27 7.65
CA GLU A 174 11.69 -9.25 8.40
C GLU A 174 12.63 -8.34 9.21
N THR A 175 13.82 -8.81 9.58
CA THR A 175 14.83 -8.02 10.29
C THR A 175 15.49 -7.00 9.34
N GLU A 176 15.87 -7.41 8.14
CA GLU A 176 16.36 -6.54 7.08
C GLU A 176 15.26 -5.56 6.65
N LEU A 177 14.00 -6.02 6.55
CA LEU A 177 12.87 -5.14 6.28
C LEU A 177 12.75 -4.04 7.34
N ALA A 178 12.86 -4.40 8.63
CA ALA A 178 12.82 -3.43 9.72
C ALA A 178 14.00 -2.43 9.68
N ALA A 179 15.18 -2.87 9.22
CA ALA A 179 16.36 -2.01 9.12
C ALA A 179 16.34 -1.08 7.89
N ARG A 180 15.85 -1.56 6.74
CA ARG A 180 15.84 -0.81 5.48
C ARG A 180 14.55 -0.02 5.26
N GLY A 181 13.47 -0.38 5.93
CA GLY A 181 12.15 0.24 5.82
C GLY A 181 11.36 -0.17 4.57
N ALA A 182 10.13 0.32 4.45
CA ALA A 182 9.24 -0.10 3.36
C ALA A 182 9.63 0.45 1.99
N VAL A 183 10.66 1.31 1.92
CA VAL A 183 11.25 1.71 0.64
C VAL A 183 11.71 0.50 -0.18
N THR A 184 11.93 -0.68 0.40
CA THR A 184 12.27 -1.92 -0.32
C THR A 184 11.08 -2.60 -1.01
N CYS A 185 9.87 -2.06 -0.89
CA CYS A 185 8.68 -2.63 -1.53
C CYS A 185 8.83 -2.68 -3.06
N VAL A 186 8.58 -3.86 -3.64
CA VAL A 186 8.60 -4.08 -5.10
C VAL A 186 7.23 -4.36 -5.68
N ALA A 187 6.25 -4.76 -4.86
CA ALA A 187 4.89 -4.96 -5.30
C ALA A 187 3.88 -4.76 -4.16
N THR A 188 2.70 -4.26 -4.52
CA THR A 188 1.53 -4.27 -3.64
C THR A 188 0.34 -4.76 -4.44
N VAL A 189 -0.38 -5.70 -3.83
CA VAL A 189 -1.57 -6.34 -4.39
C VAL A 189 -2.75 -5.95 -3.51
N LEU A 190 -3.83 -5.47 -4.13
CA LEU A 190 -5.09 -5.19 -3.47
C LEU A 190 -6.23 -5.89 -4.21
N SER A 191 -7.01 -6.68 -3.49
CA SER A 191 -8.10 -7.49 -4.02
C SER A 191 -7.63 -8.29 -5.24
N GLY A 192 -6.43 -8.88 -5.14
CA GLY A 192 -5.79 -9.67 -6.20
C GLY A 192 -5.28 -8.88 -7.41
N ARG A 193 -5.44 -7.56 -7.44
CA ARG A 193 -4.91 -6.68 -8.48
C ARG A 193 -3.53 -6.20 -8.08
N LEU A 194 -2.55 -6.36 -8.97
CA LEU A 194 -1.21 -5.77 -8.80
C LEU A 194 -1.29 -4.25 -9.01
N VAL A 195 -1.50 -3.50 -7.93
CA VAL A 195 -1.74 -2.04 -7.96
C VAL A 195 -0.45 -1.23 -7.91
N PHE A 196 0.63 -1.80 -7.39
CA PHE A 196 1.97 -1.24 -7.47
C PHE A 196 2.96 -2.33 -7.89
N ARG A 197 3.88 -1.96 -8.77
CA ARG A 197 5.04 -2.76 -9.13
C ARG A 197 6.22 -1.84 -9.41
N ARG A 198 7.31 -2.04 -8.70
CA ARG A 198 8.58 -1.40 -9.00
C ARG A 198 9.18 -2.02 -10.27
N ARG A 199 9.68 -1.16 -11.16
CA ARG A 199 10.32 -1.57 -12.41
C ARG A 199 11.74 -2.02 -12.17
#